data_AF-A0A9W8NC80-F1
#
_entry.id   AF-A0A9W8NC80-F1
#
_cell.length_a   1.000
_cell.length_b   1.000
_cell.length_c   1.000
_cell.angle_alpha   90.00
_cell.angle_beta   90.00
_cell.angle_gamma   90.00
#
_symmetry.space_group_name_H-M   'P 1'
#
loop_
_entity.id
_entity.type
_entity.pdbx_description
1 polymer ?
#
loop_
_entity_poly.entity_id
_entity_poly.type
_entity_poly.pdbx_seq_one_letter_code
_entity_poly.pdbx_strand_id
1 'polypeptide(L)'
;MADGEYAIALDKWQVLRDEMRETGVQDEMVGVNTAVCLLYTGRMSEGRDLLEQLVDAGQTSHTLLFNLTTMYELCSDRAKNLKMRLASRVARLEAPAMAEGRGGGGWEKTNADFKL
;
A
#
# COMPACT_ATOMS: atom_id res chain seq x y z
N MET A 1 10.37 6.83 -13.16
CA MET A 1 10.56 5.98 -11.96
C MET A 1 11.86 5.22 -12.07
N ALA A 2 12.00 4.26 -12.99
CA ALA A 2 13.25 3.49 -13.15
C ALA A 2 14.46 4.37 -13.53
N ASP A 3 14.23 5.42 -14.31
CA ASP A 3 15.29 6.34 -14.76
C ASP A 3 15.58 7.49 -13.77
N GLY A 4 15.07 7.44 -12.54
CA GLY A 4 15.25 8.51 -11.54
C GLY A 4 14.39 9.77 -11.77
N GLU A 5 13.68 9.86 -12.89
CA GLU A 5 12.77 10.95 -13.23
C GLU A 5 11.45 10.87 -12.42
N TYR A 6 11.52 11.08 -11.11
CA TYR A 6 10.38 10.89 -10.20
C TYR A 6 9.32 11.99 -10.31
N ALA A 7 9.70 13.24 -10.57
CA ALA A 7 8.76 14.35 -10.73
C ALA A 7 7.89 14.17 -11.99
N ILE A 8 8.51 13.80 -13.12
CA ILE A 8 7.79 13.53 -14.37
C ILE A 8 6.90 12.29 -14.21
N ALA A 9 7.41 11.25 -13.55
CA ALA A 9 6.60 10.06 -13.30
C ALA A 9 5.41 10.36 -12.36
N LEU A 10 5.59 11.23 -11.37
CA LEU A 10 4.51 11.65 -10.46
C LEU A 10 3.35 12.26 -11.24
N ASP A 11 3.65 13.20 -12.13
CA ASP A 11 2.65 13.86 -12.98
C ASP A 11 1.86 12.83 -13.80
N LYS A 12 2.55 11.91 -14.48
CA LYS A 12 1.92 10.84 -15.25
C LYS A 12 1.03 9.93 -14.42
N TRP A 13 1.46 9.56 -13.21
CA TRP A 13 0.66 8.73 -12.33
C TRP A 13 -0.59 9.45 -11.81
N GLN A 14 -0.48 10.75 -11.54
CA GLN A 14 -1.62 11.57 -11.12
C GLN A 14 -2.66 11.67 -12.24
N VAL A 15 -2.24 11.96 -13.47
CA VAL A 15 -3.13 11.98 -14.65
C VAL A 15 -3.86 10.65 -14.81
N LEU A 16 -3.13 9.53 -14.84
CA LEU A 16 -3.73 8.20 -14.98
C LEU A 16 -4.72 7.88 -13.87
N ARG A 17 -4.40 8.27 -12.63
CA ARG A 17 -5.28 8.05 -11.48
C ARG A 17 -6.56 8.88 -11.57
N ASP A 18 -6.50 10.09 -12.12
CA ASP A 18 -7.66 10.94 -12.32
C ASP A 18 -8.56 10.39 -13.44
N GLU A 19 -7.99 9.92 -14.55
CA GLU A 19 -8.72 9.20 -15.61
C GLU A 19 -9.40 7.92 -15.09
N MET A 20 -8.71 7.16 -14.22
CA MET A 20 -9.27 5.98 -13.57
C MET A 20 -10.46 6.33 -12.66
N ARG A 21 -10.37 7.44 -11.91
CA ARG A 21 -11.50 7.92 -11.07
C ARG A 21 -12.72 8.27 -11.90
N GLU A 22 -12.54 8.92 -13.06
CA GLU A 22 -13.63 9.26 -13.97
C GLU A 22 -14.31 8.02 -14.57
N THR A 23 -13.53 6.98 -14.86
CA THR A 23 -14.03 5.72 -15.43
C THR A 23 -14.53 4.73 -14.38
N GLY A 24 -14.36 5.03 -13.09
CA GLY A 24 -14.72 4.14 -11.97
C GLY A 24 -13.79 2.93 -11.81
N VAL A 25 -12.69 2.87 -12.55
CA VAL A 25 -11.67 1.82 -12.45
C VAL A 25 -10.73 2.16 -11.29
N GLN A 26 -10.28 1.15 -10.55
CA GLN A 26 -9.28 1.32 -9.49
C GLN A 26 -8.16 0.31 -9.68
N ASP A 27 -6.92 0.79 -9.66
CA ASP A 27 -5.71 -0.04 -9.69
C ASP A 27 -4.79 0.39 -8.54
N GLU A 28 -4.54 -0.54 -7.62
CA GLU A 28 -3.69 -0.33 -6.45
C GLU A 28 -2.26 0.08 -6.85
N MET A 29 -1.73 -0.47 -7.96
CA MET A 29 -0.38 -0.21 -8.42
C MET A 29 -0.18 1.26 -8.80
N VAL A 30 -1.18 1.89 -9.40
CA VAL A 30 -1.15 3.32 -9.74
C VAL A 30 -1.04 4.14 -8.47
N GLY A 31 -1.84 3.84 -7.45
CA GLY A 31 -1.79 4.50 -6.15
C GLY A 31 -0.44 4.32 -5.44
N VAL A 32 0.08 3.09 -5.38
CA VAL A 32 1.36 2.76 -4.75
C VAL A 32 2.51 3.49 -5.44
N ASN A 33 2.59 3.44 -6.78
CA ASN A 33 3.65 4.12 -7.52
C ASN A 33 3.55 5.64 -7.42
N THR A 34 2.34 6.20 -7.34
CA THR A 34 2.15 7.62 -7.04
C THR A 34 2.76 7.98 -5.68
N ALA A 35 2.48 7.18 -4.64
CA ALA A 35 3.02 7.41 -3.30
C ALA A 35 4.55 7.29 -3.24
N VAL A 36 5.14 6.33 -3.96
CA VAL A 36 6.60 6.18 -4.08
C VAL A 36 7.21 7.41 -4.76
N CYS A 37 6.60 7.91 -5.83
CA CYS A 37 7.02 9.16 -6.45
C CYS A 37 6.93 10.36 -5.48
N LEU A 38 5.88 10.45 -4.67
CA LEU A 38 5.75 11.48 -3.63
C LEU A 38 6.89 11.39 -2.61
N LEU A 39 7.27 10.18 -2.17
CA LEU A 39 8.43 9.96 -1.30
C LEU A 39 9.72 10.50 -1.93
N TYR A 40 10.05 10.08 -3.16
CA TYR A 40 11.29 10.48 -3.82
C TYR A 40 11.34 11.97 -4.21
N THR A 41 10.19 12.65 -4.25
CA THR A 41 10.10 14.10 -4.48
C THR A 41 10.00 14.92 -3.19
N GLY A 42 10.20 14.30 -2.02
CA GLY A 42 10.23 15.02 -0.73
C GLY A 42 8.85 15.26 -0.11
N ARG A 43 7.79 14.69 -0.66
CA ARG A 43 6.39 14.87 -0.24
C ARG A 43 5.91 13.68 0.59
N MET A 44 6.69 13.35 1.62
CA MET A 44 6.50 12.10 2.36
C MET A 44 5.14 12.02 3.09
N SER A 45 4.63 13.11 3.65
CA SER A 45 3.32 13.09 4.32
C SER A 45 2.22 12.68 3.34
N GLU A 46 2.22 13.27 2.14
CA GLU A 46 1.21 12.98 1.12
C GLU A 46 1.32 11.54 0.61
N GLY A 47 2.55 11.04 0.41
CA GLY A 47 2.78 9.65 0.04
C GLY A 47 2.26 8.67 1.09
N ARG A 48 2.51 8.94 2.37
CA ARG A 48 2.01 8.13 3.49
C ARG A 48 0.49 8.15 3.53
N ASP A 49 -0.11 9.33 3.49
CA ASP A 49 -1.56 9.49 3.60
C ASP A 49 -2.28 8.79 2.42
N LEU A 50 -1.68 8.81 1.22
CA LEU A 50 -2.19 8.06 0.06
C LEU A 50 -2.15 6.54 0.28
N LEU A 51 -1.05 6.00 0.80
CA LEU A 51 -0.93 4.56 1.10
C LEU A 51 -1.93 4.15 2.21
N GLU A 52 -2.13 4.99 3.23
CA GLU A 52 -3.16 4.75 4.25
C GLU A 52 -4.56 4.73 3.64
N GLN A 53 -4.88 5.65 2.73
CA GLN A 53 -6.18 5.65 2.04
C GLN A 53 -6.42 4.38 1.20
N LEU A 54 -5.38 3.86 0.53
CA LEU A 54 -5.50 2.61 -0.23
C LEU A 54 -5.86 1.44 0.70
N VAL A 55 -5.21 1.36 1.86
CA VAL A 55 -5.55 0.34 2.86
C VAL A 55 -6.97 0.55 3.40
N ASP A 56 -7.45 1.78 3.53
CA ASP A 56 -8.81 2.09 4.02
C ASP A 56 -9.86 1.68 2.99
N ALA A 57 -9.50 1.73 1.70
CA ALA A 57 -10.29 1.21 0.59
C ALA A 57 -10.25 -0.33 0.47
N GLY A 58 -9.66 -1.04 1.44
CA GLY A 58 -9.63 -2.50 1.49
C GLY A 58 -8.48 -3.14 0.70
N GLN A 59 -7.55 -2.34 0.16
CA GLN A 59 -6.39 -2.85 -0.57
C GLN A 59 -5.31 -3.28 0.43
N THR A 60 -4.75 -4.48 0.28
CA THR A 60 -3.83 -5.05 1.26
C THR A 60 -2.68 -5.82 0.62
N SER A 61 -2.27 -5.48 -0.62
CA SER A 61 -1.17 -6.20 -1.25
C SER A 61 0.13 -6.06 -0.45
N HIS A 62 1.01 -7.07 -0.60
CA HIS A 62 2.32 -7.05 0.04
C HIS A 62 3.12 -5.80 -0.33
N THR A 63 3.05 -5.35 -1.59
CA THR A 63 3.75 -4.15 -2.05
C THR A 63 3.22 -2.89 -1.37
N LEU A 64 1.89 -2.73 -1.25
CA LEU A 64 1.28 -1.62 -0.53
C LEU A 64 1.70 -1.59 0.94
N LEU A 65 1.53 -2.71 1.64
CA LEU A 65 1.84 -2.80 3.06
C LEU A 65 3.34 -2.57 3.32
N PHE A 66 4.23 -3.15 2.50
CA PHE A 66 5.66 -2.93 2.60
C PHE A 66 6.00 -1.44 2.49
N ASN A 67 5.54 -0.75 1.43
CA ASN A 67 5.80 0.67 1.24
C ASN A 67 5.26 1.52 2.40
N LEU A 68 4.06 1.23 2.91
CA LEU A 68 3.50 1.96 4.05
C LEU A 68 4.31 1.74 5.33
N THR A 69 4.77 0.52 5.58
CA THR A 69 5.64 0.25 6.73
C THR A 69 6.98 0.96 6.62
N THR A 70 7.59 1.01 5.43
CA THR A 70 8.81 1.78 5.17
C THR A 70 8.57 3.27 5.41
N MET A 71 7.45 3.83 4.96
CA MET A 71 7.10 5.24 5.21
C MET A 71 6.97 5.54 6.71
N TYR A 72 6.39 4.64 7.49
CA TYR A 72 6.34 4.80 8.95
C TYR A 72 7.73 4.84 9.59
N GLU A 73 8.65 4.00 9.11
CA GLU A 73 10.03 3.95 9.61
C GLU A 73 10.84 5.18 9.22
N LEU A 74 10.62 5.73 8.02
CA LEU A 74 11.31 6.92 7.55
C LEU A 74 10.80 8.22 8.19
N CYS A 75 9.52 8.28 8.59
CA CYS A 75 8.87 9.53 8.95
C CYS A 75 8.41 9.62 10.42
N SER A 76 8.64 8.61 11.25
CA SER A 76 8.09 8.60 12.63
C SER A 76 8.89 7.74 13.61
N ASP A 77 9.25 8.32 14.76
CA ASP A 77 9.79 7.58 15.91
C ASP A 77 8.78 6.59 16.51
N ARG A 78 7.49 6.73 16.15
CA ARG A 78 6.41 5.84 16.59
C ARG A 78 6.13 4.72 15.59
N ALA A 79 7.05 4.44 14.65
CA ALA A 79 6.89 3.43 13.61
C ALA A 79 6.40 2.08 14.16
N LYS A 80 6.92 1.62 15.31
CA LYS A 80 6.46 0.38 15.95
C LYS A 80 4.96 0.40 16.25
N ASN A 81 4.45 1.49 16.82
CA ASN A 81 3.03 1.61 17.15
C ASN A 81 2.16 1.69 15.88
N LEU A 82 2.60 2.46 14.88
CA LEU A 82 1.89 2.58 13.61
C LEU A 82 1.79 1.24 12.88
N LYS A 83 2.89 0.47 12.80
CA LYS A 83 2.90 -0.87 12.20
C LYS A 83 1.96 -1.84 12.93
N MET A 84 1.89 -1.80 14.26
CA MET A 84 0.94 -2.62 15.03
C MET A 84 -0.53 -2.24 14.75
N ARG A 85 -0.82 -0.95 14.62
CA ARG A 85 -2.17 -0.47 14.26
C ARG A 85 -2.54 -0.87 12.84
N LEU A 86 -1.61 -0.78 11.89
CA LEU A 86 -1.79 -1.25 10.52
C LEU A 86 -2.10 -2.75 10.48
N ALA A 87 -1.30 -3.59 11.15
CA ALA A 87 -1.55 -5.03 11.22
C ALA A 87 -2.94 -5.35 11.80
N SER A 88 -3.34 -4.65 12.85
CA SER A 88 -4.68 -4.79 13.44
C SER A 88 -5.80 -4.37 12.48
N ARG A 89 -5.56 -3.38 11.62
CA ARG A 89 -6.53 -2.91 10.62
C ARG A 89 -6.66 -3.89 9.46
N VAL A 90 -5.55 -4.38 8.93
CA VAL A 90 -5.52 -5.40 7.86
C VAL A 90 -6.25 -6.69 8.30
N ALA A 91 -5.97 -7.19 9.51
CA ALA A 91 -6.64 -8.37 10.03
C ALA A 91 -8.18 -8.23 10.10
N ARG A 92 -8.69 -7.01 10.34
CA ARG A 92 -10.14 -6.74 10.34
C ARG A 92 -10.75 -6.71 8.94
N LEU A 93 -9.97 -6.32 7.92
CA LEU A 93 -10.40 -6.32 6.52
C LEU A 93 -10.41 -7.74 5.95
N GLU A 94 -9.48 -8.59 6.38
CA GLU A 94 -9.36 -9.97 5.91
C GLU A 94 -10.40 -10.92 6.53
N ALA A 95 -10.81 -10.70 7.78
CA ALA A 95 -11.82 -11.53 8.44
C ALA A 95 -13.12 -11.73 7.62
N PRO A 96 -13.77 -10.68 7.08
CA PRO A 96 -14.92 -10.85 6.21
C PRO A 96 -14.56 -11.46 4.83
N ALA A 97 -13.41 -11.13 4.24
CA ALA A 97 -12.99 -11.70 2.96
C ALA A 97 -12.74 -13.23 3.05
N MET A 98 -12.16 -13.69 4.16
CA MET A 98 -12.00 -15.11 4.49
C MET A 98 -13.35 -15.81 4.70
N ALA A 99 -14.27 -15.17 5.41
CA ALA A 99 -15.62 -15.71 5.63
C ALA A 99 -16.45 -15.82 4.33
N GLU A 100 -16.19 -14.96 3.35
CA GLU A 100 -16.82 -14.99 2.02
C GLU A 100 -16.11 -15.90 1.01
N GLY A 101 -15.08 -16.64 1.42
CA GLY A 101 -14.29 -17.51 0.53
C GLY A 101 -13.49 -16.73 -0.53
N ARG A 102 -13.35 -15.41 -0.35
CA ARG A 102 -12.59 -14.49 -1.22
C ARG A 102 -11.17 -14.24 -0.73
N GLY A 103 -10.78 -14.88 0.38
CA GLY A 103 -9.41 -14.89 0.89
C GLY A 103 -8.45 -15.56 -0.07
N GLY A 104 -8.02 -14.82 -1.10
CA GLY A 104 -7.02 -15.25 -2.07
C GLY A 104 -5.69 -15.50 -1.37
N GLY A 105 -5.28 -16.77 -1.36
CA GLY A 105 -4.20 -17.29 -0.53
C GLY A 105 -2.89 -16.52 -0.64
N GLY A 106 -2.29 -16.29 0.53
CA GLY A 106 -0.95 -15.74 0.62
C GLY A 106 -0.27 -16.03 1.95
N TRP A 107 -1.00 -16.02 3.08
CA TRP A 107 -0.39 -16.02 4.41
C TRP A 107 -0.62 -17.28 5.27
N GLU A 108 -1.46 -18.24 4.84
CA GLU A 108 -1.55 -19.57 5.49
C GLU A 108 -0.39 -20.52 5.16
N LYS A 109 0.77 -20.03 4.71
CA LYS A 109 2.02 -20.78 4.92
C LYS A 109 2.53 -20.54 6.35
N THR A 110 1.68 -20.86 7.30
CA THR A 110 1.99 -20.88 8.73
C THR A 110 2.83 -22.11 9.02
N ASN A 111 4.15 -21.94 9.15
CA ASN A 111 5.13 -22.86 9.77
C ASN A 111 5.22 -24.34 9.33
N ALA A 112 4.38 -24.83 8.41
CA ALA A 112 4.36 -26.24 8.00
C ALA A 112 5.28 -26.57 6.81
N ASP A 113 5.93 -25.58 6.19
CA ASP A 113 6.87 -25.79 5.08
C ASP A 113 8.35 -25.95 5.53
N PHE A 114 8.63 -26.06 6.83
CA PHE A 114 9.90 -26.62 7.30
C PHE A 114 9.81 -28.14 7.25
N LYS A 115 10.23 -28.73 6.12
CA LYS A 115 10.69 -30.12 6.11
C LYS A 115 12.16 -30.18 6.55
N LEU A 116 12.42 -31.13 7.44
CA LEU A 116 13.73 -31.66 7.85
C LEU A 116 14.63 -31.97 6.65
#